data_AF-A0A9C9MHZ1-F1
#
_entry.id   AF-A0A9C9MHZ1-F1
#
_cell.length_a   1.000
_cell.length_b   1.000
_cell.length_c   1.000
_cell.angle_alpha   90.00
_cell.angle_beta   90.00
_cell.angle_gamma   90.00
#
_symmetry.space_group_name_H-M   'P 1'
#
loop_
_entity.id
_entity.type
_entity.pdbx_description
1 polymer ?
#
loop_
_entity_poly.entity_id
_entity_poly.type
_entity_poly.pdbx_seq_one_letter_code
_entity_poly.pdbx_strand_id
1 'polypeptide(L)'
;MVYYPYGSKILHWVRYVCCCMLLVQKSALLVACPWTLAPDQPAGLLSVNFDSLTQSMPRRFKPVTTGSILFVHLAALLAVFPYFFSWAGLILCLVMIWATASLGISLSYHRLLSHKSWRARPWLRNVLTFLACLTLEMGPISWSATHRLHHRESDHEADPHSPLVSFFWAHMGWLFMT
;
A
#
# COMPACT_ATOMS: atom_id res chain seq x y z
N MET A 1 -29.71 -32.67 -16.45
CA MET A 1 -28.94 -32.15 -17.60
C MET A 1 -28.83 -30.64 -17.43
N VAL A 2 -27.73 -30.14 -16.85
CA VAL A 2 -27.53 -28.69 -16.64
C VAL A 2 -26.86 -28.13 -17.89
N TYR A 3 -27.63 -27.40 -18.69
CA TYR A 3 -27.14 -26.66 -19.86
C TYR A 3 -26.19 -25.55 -19.39
N TYR A 4 -24.89 -25.65 -19.70
CA TYR A 4 -23.96 -24.53 -19.62
C TYR A 4 -23.85 -23.92 -21.03
N PRO A 5 -24.61 -22.86 -21.37
CA PRO A 5 -24.49 -22.27 -22.69
C PRO A 5 -23.13 -21.59 -22.81
N TYR A 6 -22.42 -21.97 -23.87
CA TYR A 6 -21.14 -21.47 -24.35
C TYR A 6 -21.27 -20.01 -24.83
N GLY A 7 -21.55 -19.07 -23.91
CA GLY A 7 -21.95 -17.71 -24.27
C GLY A 7 -21.35 -16.57 -23.43
N SER A 8 -20.35 -16.79 -22.58
CA SER A 8 -20.07 -15.79 -21.53
C SER A 8 -18.59 -15.62 -21.12
N LYS A 9 -17.64 -15.58 -22.09
CA LYS A 9 -16.24 -15.24 -21.78
C LYS A 9 -16.11 -13.91 -21.00
N ILE A 10 -16.95 -12.93 -21.34
CA ILE A 10 -17.06 -11.65 -20.61
C ILE A 10 -17.59 -11.84 -19.18
N LEU A 11 -18.57 -12.70 -18.99
CA LEU A 11 -19.18 -12.93 -17.68
C LEU A 11 -18.25 -13.72 -16.73
N HIS A 12 -17.47 -14.68 -17.28
CA HIS A 12 -16.38 -15.30 -16.52
C HIS A 12 -15.36 -14.25 -16.08
N TRP A 13 -14.93 -13.37 -17.00
CA TRP A 13 -14.04 -12.26 -16.66
C TRP A 13 -14.60 -11.36 -15.54
N VAL A 14 -15.89 -10.99 -15.59
CA VAL A 14 -16.53 -10.19 -14.53
C VAL A 14 -16.52 -10.90 -13.18
N ARG A 15 -16.69 -12.23 -13.14
CA ARG A 15 -16.60 -13.04 -11.91
C ARG A 15 -15.18 -13.10 -11.34
N TYR A 16 -14.16 -13.16 -12.20
CA TYR A 16 -12.76 -13.09 -11.76
C TYR A 16 -12.40 -11.68 -11.29
N VAL A 17 -12.83 -10.64 -12.00
CA VAL A 17 -12.52 -9.24 -11.69
C VAL A 17 -13.21 -8.79 -10.39
N CYS A 18 -14.48 -9.16 -10.15
CA CYS A 18 -15.16 -8.80 -8.88
C CYS A 18 -14.48 -9.43 -7.65
N CYS A 19 -13.97 -10.66 -7.74
CA CYS A 19 -13.18 -11.26 -6.66
C CYS A 19 -11.74 -10.72 -6.58
N CYS A 20 -11.11 -10.35 -7.71
CA CYS A 20 -9.75 -9.82 -7.75
C CYS A 20 -9.64 -8.33 -7.39
N MET A 21 -10.74 -7.58 -7.46
CA MET A 21 -10.81 -6.17 -7.06
C MET A 21 -10.57 -5.95 -5.57
N LEU A 22 -10.43 -7.02 -4.77
CA LEU A 22 -9.99 -6.97 -3.38
C LEU A 22 -8.49 -6.63 -3.18
N LEU A 23 -7.76 -6.34 -4.25
CA LEU A 23 -6.46 -5.70 -4.11
C LEU A 23 -6.69 -4.25 -3.69
N VAL A 24 -6.72 -4.01 -2.38
CA VAL A 24 -6.05 -2.90 -1.68
C VAL A 24 -6.31 -3.00 -0.16
N GLN A 25 -5.23 -2.81 0.61
CA GLN A 25 -5.13 -2.44 2.04
C GLN A 25 -5.43 -3.50 3.12
N LYS A 26 -4.39 -4.28 3.45
CA LYS A 26 -3.59 -4.10 4.68
C LYS A 26 -2.71 -5.32 4.93
N SER A 27 -1.41 -5.09 5.10
CA SER A 27 -0.63 -5.85 6.08
C SER A 27 0.62 -5.06 6.46
N ALA A 28 0.46 -4.21 7.46
CA ALA A 28 1.55 -3.76 8.31
C ALA A 28 1.07 -3.92 9.76
N LEU A 29 1.03 -5.16 10.23
CA LEU A 29 1.05 -5.47 11.65
C LEU A 29 2.40 -6.11 11.95
N LEU A 30 3.11 -5.46 12.88
CA LEU A 30 4.22 -5.99 13.68
C LEU A 30 5.54 -6.23 12.95
N VAL A 31 6.36 -5.19 12.84
CA VAL A 31 7.81 -5.35 13.04
C VAL A 31 8.29 -4.22 13.94
N ALA A 32 8.46 -4.55 15.22
CA ALA A 32 9.14 -3.73 16.19
C ALA A 32 10.64 -3.62 15.85
N CYS A 33 11.21 -2.45 16.16
CA CYS A 33 12.63 -2.12 16.38
C CYS A 33 13.38 -3.28 17.11
N PRO A 34 14.73 -3.46 17.04
CA PRO A 34 15.74 -2.38 17.06
C PRO A 34 17.05 -2.60 16.28
N TRP A 35 17.92 -1.57 16.33
CA TRP A 35 19.37 -1.52 16.04
C TRP A 35 19.86 -0.81 14.75
N THR A 36 20.20 0.47 14.96
CA THR A 36 21.56 1.09 14.90
C THR A 36 22.57 0.75 13.81
N LEU A 37 23.31 1.81 13.45
CA LEU A 37 24.55 1.92 12.65
C LEU A 37 24.32 2.24 11.17
N ALA A 38 24.08 3.52 10.89
CA ALA A 38 24.43 4.13 9.61
C ALA A 38 25.71 4.98 9.82
N PRO A 39 26.77 4.80 9.02
CA PRO A 39 27.95 5.64 9.11
C PRO A 39 27.69 7.02 8.51
N ASP A 40 28.05 8.00 9.32
CA ASP A 40 28.38 9.41 9.11
C ASP A 40 28.43 9.87 7.64
N GLN A 41 27.54 10.80 7.30
CA GLN A 41 27.69 11.69 6.15
C GLN A 41 27.95 13.11 6.68
N PRO A 42 28.94 13.85 6.16
CA PRO A 42 29.35 15.12 6.73
C PRO A 42 28.24 16.17 6.63
N ALA A 43 27.95 16.77 7.79
CA ALA A 43 27.00 17.86 7.96
C ALA A 43 27.50 19.11 7.26
N GLY A 44 26.82 19.54 6.21
CA GLY A 44 27.01 20.88 5.66
C GLY A 44 26.88 20.98 4.15
N LEU A 45 25.65 20.86 3.64
CA LEU A 45 25.15 21.75 2.59
C LEU A 45 23.65 21.50 2.42
N LEU A 46 22.82 22.51 2.76
CA LEU A 46 21.36 22.50 2.80
C LEU A 46 20.75 21.52 3.82
N SER A 47 20.81 21.88 5.12
CA SER A 47 19.82 21.41 6.08
C SER A 47 18.47 22.05 5.72
N VAL A 48 17.84 21.55 4.66
CA VAL A 48 16.41 21.77 4.46
C VAL A 48 15.77 21.34 5.77
N ASN A 49 15.23 22.31 6.50
CA ASN A 49 14.58 22.07 7.77
C ASN A 49 13.27 21.33 7.46
N PHE A 50 13.37 20.01 7.37
CA PHE A 50 12.27 19.14 7.01
C PHE A 50 11.10 19.31 7.98
N ASP A 51 11.41 19.64 9.25
CA ASP A 51 10.45 19.86 10.33
C ASP A 51 9.58 21.09 10.04
N SER A 52 10.15 22.15 9.45
CA SER A 52 9.37 23.31 8.98
C SER A 52 8.53 23.03 7.74
N LEU A 53 8.96 22.10 6.87
CA LEU A 53 8.20 21.71 5.67
C LEU A 53 7.04 20.76 6.01
N THR A 54 7.18 19.90 7.01
CA THR A 54 6.11 19.00 7.44
C THR A 54 5.05 19.73 8.26
N GLN A 55 5.42 20.72 9.08
CA GLN A 55 4.47 21.51 9.87
C GLN A 55 3.66 22.53 9.05
N SER A 56 4.14 22.93 7.87
CA SER A 56 3.53 24.00 7.06
C SER A 56 2.60 23.51 5.95
N MET A 57 2.54 22.20 5.67
CA MET A 57 1.67 21.66 4.63
C MET A 57 0.22 21.56 5.15
N PRO A 58 -0.72 22.37 4.62
CA PRO A 58 -2.10 22.31 5.08
C PRO A 58 -2.72 20.99 4.63
N ARG A 59 -3.31 20.25 5.59
CA ARG A 59 -4.02 18.99 5.33
C ARG A 59 -5.14 19.17 4.31
N ARG A 60 -4.84 18.92 3.04
CA ARG A 60 -5.71 19.03 1.88
C ARG A 60 -6.33 17.69 1.55
N PHE A 61 -7.64 17.72 1.31
CA PHE A 61 -8.39 16.55 0.89
C PHE A 61 -7.93 16.02 -0.49
N LYS A 62 -7.79 14.70 -0.61
CA LYS A 62 -7.44 13.98 -1.84
C LYS A 62 -8.66 13.28 -2.44
N PRO A 63 -9.42 13.94 -3.33
CA PRO A 63 -10.66 13.38 -3.87
C PRO A 63 -10.43 12.12 -4.71
N VAL A 64 -9.32 12.07 -5.47
CA VAL A 64 -9.01 10.91 -6.33
C VAL A 64 -8.71 9.67 -5.50
N THR A 65 -7.79 9.76 -4.52
CA THR A 65 -7.45 8.64 -3.64
C THR A 65 -8.68 8.17 -2.85
N THR A 66 -9.45 9.11 -2.31
CA THR A 66 -10.68 8.80 -1.58
C THR A 66 -11.69 8.08 -2.48
N GLY A 67 -11.93 8.60 -3.68
CA GLY A 67 -12.83 7.99 -4.66
C GLY A 67 -12.38 6.60 -5.10
N SER A 68 -11.07 6.39 -5.33
CA SER A 68 -10.52 5.07 -5.68
C SER A 68 -10.69 4.06 -4.56
N ILE A 69 -10.39 4.43 -3.31
CA ILE A 69 -10.57 3.54 -2.15
C ILE A 69 -12.05 3.17 -1.99
N LEU A 70 -12.95 4.15 -2.05
CA LEU A 70 -14.40 3.92 -1.96
C LEU A 70 -14.89 3.01 -3.09
N PHE A 71 -14.47 3.27 -4.33
CA PHE A 71 -14.85 2.46 -5.49
C PHE A 71 -14.45 0.99 -5.32
N VAL A 72 -13.20 0.74 -4.89
CA VAL A 72 -12.68 -0.62 -4.67
C VAL A 72 -13.47 -1.35 -3.58
N HIS A 73 -13.75 -0.69 -2.45
CA HIS A 73 -14.49 -1.29 -1.35
C HIS A 73 -15.95 -1.57 -1.72
N LEU A 74 -16.60 -0.67 -2.45
CA LEU A 74 -17.97 -0.87 -2.92
C LEU A 74 -18.05 -1.98 -3.98
N ALA A 75 -17.07 -2.07 -4.89
CA ALA A 75 -16.99 -3.14 -5.88
C ALA A 75 -16.79 -4.51 -5.22
N ALA A 76 -16.00 -4.59 -4.13
CA ALA A 76 -15.80 -5.81 -3.37
C ALA A 76 -17.09 -6.39 -2.77
N LEU A 77 -18.07 -5.55 -2.41
CA LEU A 77 -19.37 -6.00 -1.91
C LEU A 77 -20.17 -6.82 -2.93
N LEU A 78 -19.87 -6.67 -4.23
CA LEU A 78 -20.51 -7.48 -5.27
C LEU A 78 -20.20 -8.98 -5.10
N ALA A 79 -19.07 -9.34 -4.50
CA ALA A 79 -18.69 -10.74 -4.25
C ALA A 79 -19.63 -11.47 -3.27
N VAL A 80 -20.45 -10.74 -2.49
CA VAL A 80 -21.46 -11.32 -1.60
C VAL A 80 -22.59 -12.00 -2.38
N PHE A 81 -22.87 -11.51 -3.59
CA PHE A 81 -23.90 -12.10 -4.44
C PHE A 81 -23.34 -13.36 -5.13
N PRO A 82 -23.98 -14.53 -4.99
CA PRO A 82 -23.45 -15.80 -5.52
C PRO A 82 -23.16 -15.78 -7.02
N TYR A 83 -23.86 -14.92 -7.76
CA TYR A 83 -23.66 -14.72 -9.20
C TYR A 83 -22.27 -14.16 -9.55
N PHE A 84 -21.73 -13.25 -8.73
CA PHE A 84 -20.43 -12.63 -8.93
C PHE A 84 -19.28 -13.38 -8.23
N PHE A 85 -19.61 -14.32 -7.34
CA PHE A 85 -18.62 -15.10 -6.61
C PHE A 85 -17.97 -16.22 -7.45
N SER A 86 -16.69 -16.46 -7.20
CA SER A 86 -15.89 -17.55 -7.78
C SER A 86 -14.80 -18.01 -6.83
N TRP A 87 -14.74 -19.32 -6.55
CA TRP A 87 -13.66 -19.92 -5.74
C TRP A 87 -12.27 -19.70 -6.35
N ALA A 88 -12.15 -19.82 -7.68
CA ALA A 88 -10.89 -19.54 -8.37
C ALA A 88 -10.52 -18.06 -8.28
N GLY A 89 -11.51 -17.16 -8.31
CA GLY A 89 -11.32 -15.73 -8.08
C GLY A 89 -10.85 -15.43 -6.66
N LEU A 90 -11.41 -16.10 -5.65
CA LEU A 90 -10.98 -15.96 -4.25
C LEU A 90 -9.53 -16.44 -4.06
N ILE A 91 -9.17 -17.61 -4.62
CA ILE A 91 -7.80 -18.12 -4.55
C ILE A 91 -6.82 -17.13 -5.22
N LEU A 92 -7.16 -16.64 -6.42
CA LEU A 92 -6.34 -15.66 -7.11
C LEU A 92 -6.19 -14.37 -6.30
N CYS A 93 -7.27 -13.89 -5.69
CA CYS A 93 -7.24 -12.74 -4.78
C CYS A 93 -6.26 -12.97 -3.62
N LEU A 94 -6.35 -14.10 -2.92
CA LEU A 94 -5.46 -14.41 -1.79
C LEU A 94 -3.99 -14.50 -2.22
N VAL A 95 -3.72 -15.14 -3.35
CA VAL A 95 -2.36 -15.22 -3.93
C VAL A 95 -1.83 -13.83 -4.27
N MET A 96 -2.66 -12.98 -4.88
CA MET A 96 -2.26 -11.63 -5.25
C MET A 96 -2.09 -10.71 -4.04
N ILE A 97 -2.91 -10.84 -2.99
CA ILE A 97 -2.72 -10.15 -1.71
C ILE A 97 -1.38 -10.54 -1.12
N TRP A 98 -1.08 -11.84 -1.03
CA TRP A 98 0.20 -12.30 -0.52
C TRP A 98 1.38 -11.78 -1.36
N ALA A 99 1.31 -11.92 -2.68
CA ALA A 99 2.38 -11.50 -3.58
C ALA A 99 2.64 -9.98 -3.50
N THR A 100 1.59 -9.16 -3.55
CA THR A 100 1.72 -7.70 -3.55
C THR A 100 2.09 -7.15 -2.17
N ALA A 101 1.56 -7.72 -1.07
CA ALA A 101 1.84 -7.22 0.27
C ALA A 101 3.16 -7.75 0.85
N SER A 102 3.49 -9.03 0.63
CA SER A 102 4.73 -9.63 1.13
C SER A 102 5.91 -9.35 0.19
N LEU A 103 5.79 -9.61 -1.10
CA LEU A 103 6.89 -9.39 -2.05
C LEU A 103 6.97 -7.93 -2.51
N GLY A 104 5.82 -7.31 -2.80
CA GLY A 104 5.76 -5.91 -3.18
C GLY A 104 6.10 -4.96 -2.02
N ILE A 105 5.17 -4.78 -1.07
CA ILE A 105 5.35 -3.80 0.00
C ILE A 105 6.49 -4.22 0.94
N SER A 106 6.42 -5.40 1.54
CA SER A 106 7.35 -5.77 2.62
C SER A 106 8.78 -5.97 2.12
N LEU A 107 8.96 -6.66 0.99
CA LEU A 107 10.31 -6.92 0.47
C LEU A 107 10.85 -5.75 -0.40
N SER A 108 10.01 -5.10 -1.22
CA SER A 108 10.43 -3.96 -2.06
C SER A 108 10.35 -2.62 -1.32
N TYR A 109 9.15 -2.04 -1.19
CA TYR A 109 9.01 -0.66 -0.70
C TYR A 109 9.63 -0.48 0.68
N HIS A 110 9.37 -1.42 1.59
CA HIS A 110 9.85 -1.39 2.95
C HIS A 110 11.35 -1.74 3.04
N ARG A 111 11.74 -2.99 2.74
CA ARG A 111 13.12 -3.45 2.99
C ARG A 111 14.13 -2.97 1.94
N LEU A 112 13.80 -3.03 0.65
CA LEU A 112 14.72 -2.69 -0.43
C LEU A 112 14.84 -1.18 -0.65
N LEU A 113 13.72 -0.45 -0.74
CA LEU A 113 13.71 0.96 -1.10
C LEU A 113 13.84 1.88 0.11
N SER A 114 13.09 1.62 1.19
CA SER A 114 13.12 2.45 2.40
C SER A 114 14.33 2.13 3.26
N HIS A 115 14.50 0.88 3.69
CA HIS A 115 15.58 0.52 4.63
C HIS A 115 16.90 0.13 3.96
N LYS A 116 16.90 -0.12 2.64
CA LYS A 116 18.08 -0.59 1.90
C LYS A 116 18.75 -1.80 2.56
N SER A 117 17.98 -2.67 3.20
CA SER A 117 18.51 -3.78 4.03
C SER A 117 19.10 -4.93 3.22
N TRP A 118 18.89 -4.92 1.90
CA TRP A 118 19.44 -5.90 0.97
C TRP A 118 19.57 -5.29 -0.44
N ARG A 119 20.32 -5.97 -1.32
CA ARG A 119 20.53 -5.54 -2.72
C ARG A 119 19.92 -6.58 -3.67
N ALA A 120 19.19 -6.10 -4.66
CA ALA A 120 18.57 -6.91 -5.71
C ALA A 120 19.24 -6.64 -7.06
N ARG A 121 19.21 -7.64 -7.97
CA ARG A 121 19.51 -7.40 -9.39
C ARG A 121 18.45 -6.45 -9.97
N PRO A 122 18.78 -5.58 -10.96
CA PRO A 122 17.87 -4.55 -11.45
C PRO A 122 16.50 -5.09 -11.90
N TRP A 123 16.47 -6.22 -12.61
CA TRP A 123 15.21 -6.83 -13.06
C TRP A 123 14.32 -7.25 -11.88
N LEU A 124 14.90 -7.83 -10.82
CA LEU A 124 14.16 -8.27 -9.64
C LEU A 124 13.64 -7.07 -8.86
N ARG A 125 14.45 -6.02 -8.71
CA ARG A 125 14.00 -4.74 -8.12
C ARG A 125 12.77 -4.21 -8.85
N ASN A 126 12.78 -4.21 -10.19
CA ASN A 126 11.68 -3.70 -10.99
C ASN A 126 10.42 -4.55 -10.83
N VAL A 127 10.53 -5.89 -10.83
CA VAL A 127 9.40 -6.80 -10.61
C VAL A 127 8.77 -6.58 -9.23
N LEU A 128 9.58 -6.54 -8.17
CA LEU A 128 9.06 -6.36 -6.81
C LEU A 128 8.45 -4.96 -6.63
N THR A 129 9.06 -3.92 -7.22
CA THR A 129 8.52 -2.55 -7.20
C THR A 129 7.20 -2.47 -7.96
N PHE A 130 7.09 -3.16 -9.10
CA PHE A 130 5.84 -3.25 -9.86
C PHE A 130 4.73 -3.93 -9.05
N LEU A 131 5.03 -5.07 -8.39
CA LEU A 131 4.08 -5.74 -7.49
C LEU A 131 3.61 -4.82 -6.37
N ALA A 132 4.50 -4.00 -5.81
CA ALA A 132 4.13 -3.00 -4.82
C ALA A 132 3.19 -1.92 -5.38
N CYS A 133 3.43 -1.44 -6.61
CA CYS A 133 2.56 -0.45 -7.24
C CYS A 133 1.11 -0.96 -7.43
N LEU A 134 0.91 -2.28 -7.56
CA LEU A 134 -0.43 -2.87 -7.67
C LEU A 134 -1.27 -2.74 -6.38
N THR A 135 -0.67 -2.36 -5.26
CA THR A 135 -1.38 -2.10 -3.99
C THR A 135 -2.05 -0.73 -3.92
N LEU A 136 -1.74 0.16 -4.86
CA LEU A 136 -2.20 1.56 -4.89
C LEU A 136 -1.88 2.37 -3.63
N GLU A 137 -0.88 1.97 -2.83
CA GLU A 137 -0.44 2.70 -1.63
C GLU A 137 0.50 3.89 -1.94
N MET A 138 0.24 4.66 -3.01
CA MET A 138 1.16 5.68 -3.56
C MET A 138 2.37 5.09 -4.31
N GLY A 139 3.12 5.96 -4.98
CA GLY A 139 4.32 5.57 -5.72
C GLY A 139 5.52 5.26 -4.82
N PRO A 140 6.57 4.61 -5.36
CA PRO A 140 7.71 4.11 -4.58
C PRO A 140 8.47 5.21 -3.85
N ILE A 141 8.59 6.39 -4.46
CA ILE A 141 9.29 7.54 -3.86
C ILE A 141 8.48 8.08 -2.69
N SER A 142 7.20 8.38 -2.90
CA SER A 142 6.31 8.94 -1.87
C SER A 142 6.12 7.99 -0.69
N TRP A 143 5.90 6.69 -0.96
CA TRP A 143 5.78 5.68 0.10
C TRP A 143 7.08 5.61 0.90
N SER A 144 8.23 5.51 0.23
CA SER A 144 9.52 5.40 0.93
C SER A 144 9.91 6.65 1.72
N ALA A 145 9.50 7.83 1.27
CA ALA A 145 9.72 9.07 2.01
C ALA A 145 8.82 9.14 3.25
N THR A 146 7.52 8.84 3.09
CA THR A 146 6.53 8.80 4.19
C THR A 146 6.93 7.77 5.24
N HIS A 147 7.35 6.58 4.82
CA HIS A 147 7.77 5.50 5.71
C HIS A 147 9.03 5.87 6.52
N ARG A 148 10.00 6.55 5.90
CA ARG A 148 11.17 7.08 6.61
C ARG A 148 10.79 8.17 7.60
N LEU A 149 9.86 9.05 7.24
CA LEU A 149 9.35 10.09 8.12
C LEU A 149 8.64 9.47 9.33
N HIS A 150 7.77 8.48 9.12
CA HIS A 150 7.13 7.73 10.19
C HIS A 150 8.16 7.11 11.15
N HIS A 151 9.20 6.46 10.65
CA HIS A 151 10.25 5.91 11.53
C HIS A 151 11.03 6.98 12.30
N ARG A 152 11.26 8.16 11.69
CA ARG A 152 11.99 9.26 12.33
C ARG A 152 11.14 9.92 13.41
N GLU A 153 9.85 10.12 13.14
CA GLU A 153 8.92 10.87 13.98
C GLU A 153 7.94 9.96 14.73
N SER A 154 8.22 8.65 14.81
CA SER A 154 7.38 7.67 15.50
C SER A 154 7.08 8.15 16.91
N ASP A 155 5.83 7.98 17.33
CA ASP A 155 5.34 8.39 18.66
C ASP A 155 5.40 9.92 18.90
N HIS A 156 5.54 10.72 17.84
CA HIS A 156 5.41 12.18 17.89
C HIS A 156 4.25 12.65 16.99
N GLU A 157 3.81 13.90 17.19
CA GLU A 157 2.75 14.54 16.39
C GLU A 157 3.14 14.73 14.91
N ALA A 158 4.44 14.73 14.61
CA ALA A 158 4.96 14.87 13.26
C ALA A 158 4.90 13.56 12.43
N ASP A 159 4.54 12.42 13.04
CA ASP A 159 4.31 11.18 12.31
C ASP A 159 3.08 11.32 11.39
N PRO A 160 3.23 11.15 10.05
CA PRO A 160 2.14 11.31 9.09
C PRO A 160 0.93 10.44 9.39
N HIS A 161 1.12 9.29 10.03
CA HIS A 161 0.04 8.37 10.40
C HIS A 161 0.08 8.00 11.89
N SER A 162 0.38 9.00 12.73
CA SER A 162 0.49 8.86 14.17
C SER A 162 -0.77 8.23 14.80
N PRO A 163 -0.62 7.18 15.63
CA PRO A 163 -1.73 6.60 16.40
C PRO A 163 -2.25 7.53 17.50
N LEU A 164 -1.49 8.57 17.86
CA LEU A 164 -1.85 9.55 18.89
C LEU A 164 -3.05 10.41 18.48
N VAL A 165 -3.26 10.62 17.17
CA VAL A 165 -4.38 11.42 16.65
C VAL A 165 -5.72 10.68 16.84
N SER A 166 -5.82 9.46 16.30
CA SER A 166 -6.94 8.54 16.50
C SER A 166 -6.66 7.20 15.80
N PHE A 167 -7.40 6.15 16.19
CA PHE A 167 -7.37 4.87 15.49
C PHE A 167 -7.70 5.02 14.00
N PHE A 168 -8.76 5.77 13.67
CA PHE A 168 -9.17 5.98 12.28
C PHE A 168 -8.09 6.71 11.48
N TRP A 169 -7.47 7.74 12.07
CA TRP A 169 -6.38 8.48 11.45
C TRP A 169 -5.22 7.56 11.08
N ALA A 170 -4.65 6.83 12.04
CA ALA A 170 -3.55 5.91 11.80
C ALA A 170 -3.93 4.74 10.87
N HIS A 171 -5.19 4.32 10.87
CA HIS A 171 -5.65 3.24 10.01
C HIS A 171 -5.75 3.64 8.53
N MET A 172 -6.42 4.76 8.23
CA MET A 172 -6.69 5.20 6.86
C MET A 172 -6.88 6.71 6.70
N GLY A 173 -7.21 7.44 7.76
CA GLY A 173 -7.55 8.87 7.68
C GLY A 173 -6.45 9.71 7.03
N TRP A 174 -5.19 9.40 7.32
CA TRP A 174 -4.02 10.07 6.74
C TRP A 174 -3.90 9.92 5.20
N LEU A 175 -4.53 8.91 4.59
CA LEU A 175 -4.48 8.72 3.13
C LEU A 175 -5.37 9.70 2.39
N PHE A 176 -6.39 10.22 3.05
CA PHE A 176 -7.35 11.15 2.47
C PHE A 176 -6.91 12.61 2.58
N MET A 177 -5.85 12.89 3.35
CA MET A 177 -5.42 14.23 3.75
C MET A 177 -3.90 14.38 3.59
N THR A 178 -3.39 15.45 2.98
CA THR A 178 -1.95 15.83 2.98
C THR A 178 -1.78 17.30 3.17
#